data_AF-A0A6A0AN82-F1
#
_entry.id   AF-A0A6A0AN82-F1
#
_cell.length_a   1.000
_cell.length_b   1.000
_cell.length_c   1.000
_cell.angle_alpha   90.00
_cell.angle_beta   90.00
_cell.angle_gamma   90.00
#
_symmetry.space_group_name_H-M   'P 1'
#
loop_
_entity.id
_entity.type
_entity.pdbx_description
1 polymer ?
#
loop_
_entity_poly.entity_id
_entity_poly.type
_entity_poly.pdbx_seq_one_letter_code
_entity_poly.pdbx_strand_id
1 'polypeptide(L)'
;EEQYCQKGFVGTYNGKDRDGSITKGGYSTHVVVDQDFVLNVPQKLSLDAAAPLLCAGITVYSPIRKFELDKPGMKVGVVGL
;
A
#
# COMPACT_ATOMS: atom_id res chain seq x y z
N GLU A 1 9.08 -5.40 7.11
CA GLU A 1 8.69 -4.81 8.43
C GLU A 1 8.36 -3.32 8.33
N GLU A 2 8.17 -2.81 7.12
CA GLU A 2 8.18 -1.40 6.74
C GLU A 2 6.96 -0.68 7.31
N GLN A 3 5.77 -1.27 7.12
CA GLN A 3 4.48 -0.72 7.56
C GLN A 3 4.28 -0.80 9.08
N TYR A 4 5.07 -1.61 9.78
CA TYR A 4 5.03 -1.80 11.24
C TYR A 4 6.32 -1.29 11.93
N CYS A 5 7.08 -0.42 11.25
CA CYS A 5 8.30 0.17 11.77
C CYS A 5 8.03 0.90 13.09
N GLN A 6 8.71 0.51 14.17
CA GLN A 6 8.55 1.14 15.49
C GLN A 6 9.00 2.60 15.53
N LYS A 7 9.85 3.03 14.59
CA LYS A 7 10.26 4.43 14.43
C LYS A 7 9.24 5.26 13.65
N GLY A 8 8.12 4.65 13.24
CA GLY A 8 7.13 5.25 12.35
C GLY A 8 7.41 4.97 10.87
N PHE A 9 6.37 5.14 10.05
CA PHE A 9 6.48 5.06 8.59
C PHE A 9 6.64 6.47 8.00
N VAL A 10 7.29 6.57 6.84
CA VAL A 10 7.34 7.81 6.04
C VAL A 10 6.14 7.81 5.11
N GLY A 11 5.27 8.81 5.23
CA GLY A 11 4.09 8.93 4.38
C GLY A 11 4.44 9.31 2.94
N THR A 12 3.67 8.80 1.97
CA THR A 12 3.84 9.11 0.54
C THR A 12 3.77 10.61 0.22
N TYR A 13 3.03 11.38 1.03
CA TYR A 13 2.96 12.83 0.95
C TYR A 13 2.74 13.43 2.33
N ASN A 14 3.12 14.70 2.51
CA ASN A 14 2.97 15.46 3.76
C ASN A 14 3.64 14.79 4.99
N GLY A 15 4.54 13.83 4.74
CA GLY A 15 5.40 13.22 5.75
C GLY A 15 6.75 13.92 5.78
N LYS A 16 7.47 13.79 6.90
CA LYS A 16 8.88 14.16 6.97
C LYS A 16 9.72 12.96 6.54
N ASP A 17 10.50 13.13 5.48
CA ASP A 17 11.42 12.10 4.99
C ASP A 17 12.67 11.99 5.89
N ARG A 18 13.49 10.97 5.67
CA ARG A 18 14.71 10.68 6.44
C ARG A 18 15.76 11.77 6.31
N ASP A 19 15.79 12.49 5.20
CA ASP A 19 16.67 13.65 4.96
C ASP A 19 16.08 14.97 5.53
N GLY A 20 14.87 14.91 6.10
CA GLY A 20 14.17 16.04 6.69
C GLY A 20 13.29 16.83 5.71
N SER A 21 13.26 16.48 4.43
CA SER A 21 12.37 17.08 3.42
C SER A 21 10.90 16.67 3.65
N ILE A 22 9.97 17.37 2.99
CA ILE A 22 8.55 17.01 3.00
C ILE A 22 8.22 16.19 1.76
N THR A 23 7.72 14.97 1.97
CA THR A 23 7.37 14.06 0.89
C THR A 23 6.24 14.61 0.01
N LYS A 24 6.33 14.33 -1.29
CA LYS A 24 5.36 14.73 -2.32
C LYS A 24 4.85 13.49 -3.04
N GLY A 25 3.54 13.39 -3.20
CA GLY A 25 2.88 12.21 -3.75
C GLY A 25 2.83 12.16 -5.28
N GLY A 26 2.10 11.17 -5.79
CA GLY A 26 2.00 10.85 -7.21
C GLY A 26 1.12 11.78 -8.06
N TYR A 27 0.55 12.86 -7.52
CA TYR A 27 -0.12 13.90 -8.32
C TYR A 27 0.91 14.84 -8.95
N SER A 28 1.85 14.23 -9.68
CA SER A 28 3.02 14.79 -10.31
C SER A 28 3.33 13.96 -11.55
N THR A 29 4.12 14.48 -12.49
CA THR A 29 4.52 13.69 -13.68
C THR A 29 5.52 12.60 -13.32
N HIS A 30 6.32 12.81 -12.26
CA HIS A 30 7.37 11.89 -11.80
C HIS A 30 7.55 12.01 -10.28
N VAL A 31 7.94 10.91 -9.64
CA VAL A 31 8.31 10.83 -8.23
C VAL A 31 9.54 9.95 -8.07
N VAL A 32 10.42 10.29 -7.12
CA VAL A 32 11.56 9.45 -6.73
C VAL A 32 11.17 8.71 -5.46
N VAL A 33 11.31 7.38 -5.47
CA VAL A 33 10.93 6.49 -4.37
C VAL A 33 12.09 5.54 -4.11
N ASP A 34 12.31 5.20 -2.85
CA ASP A 34 13.25 4.15 -2.47
C ASP A 34 12.83 2.81 -3.11
N GLN A 35 13.80 2.09 -3.69
CA GLN A 35 13.54 0.87 -4.46
C GLN A 35 12.82 -0.21 -3.66
N ASP A 36 13.00 -0.26 -2.34
CA ASP A 36 12.36 -1.24 -1.46
C ASP A 36 10.85 -0.99 -1.30
N PHE A 37 10.38 0.20 -1.73
CA PHE A 37 8.97 0.61 -1.71
C PHE A 37 8.33 0.64 -3.11
N VAL A 38 9.02 0.08 -4.13
CA VAL A 38 8.51 -0.03 -5.50
C VAL A 38 8.18 -1.49 -5.83
N LEU A 39 7.08 -1.71 -6.55
CA LEU A 39 6.60 -3.03 -6.96
C LEU A 39 6.50 -3.14 -8.48
N ASN A 40 6.77 -4.34 -9.01
CA ASN A 40 6.53 -4.65 -10.41
C ASN A 40 5.05 -4.95 -10.66
N VAL A 41 4.42 -4.19 -11.54
CA VAL A 41 3.03 -4.44 -11.95
C VAL A 41 3.00 -5.58 -12.97
N PRO A 42 2.19 -6.64 -12.78
CA PRO A 42 2.06 -7.71 -13.76
C PRO A 42 1.57 -7.20 -15.12
N GLN A 43 2.16 -7.67 -16.23
CA GLN A 43 1.81 -7.22 -17.59
C GLN A 43 0.34 -7.41 -17.97
N LYS A 44 -0.35 -8.37 -17.34
CA LYS A 44 -1.77 -8.65 -17.60
C LYS A 44 -2.72 -7.68 -16.90
N LEU A 45 -2.21 -6.81 -16.03
CA LEU A 45 -2.99 -5.87 -15.25
C LEU A 45 -2.77 -4.46 -15.81
N SER A 46 -3.85 -3.78 -16.17
CA SER A 46 -3.78 -2.38 -16.59
C SER A 46 -3.41 -1.48 -15.41
N LEU A 47 -2.73 -0.36 -15.68
CA LEU A 47 -2.20 0.52 -14.64
C LEU A 47 -3.31 1.16 -13.79
N ASP A 48 -4.44 1.50 -14.40
CA ASP A 48 -5.62 2.04 -13.74
C ASP A 48 -6.27 1.01 -12.79
N ALA A 49 -6.25 -0.27 -13.15
CA ALA A 49 -6.71 -1.35 -12.27
C ALA A 49 -5.71 -1.65 -11.14
N ALA A 50 -4.41 -1.47 -11.38
CA ALA A 50 -3.37 -1.69 -10.38
C ALA A 50 -3.35 -0.61 -9.28
N ALA A 51 -3.55 0.66 -9.65
CA ALA A 51 -3.48 1.80 -8.73
C ALA A 51 -4.30 1.65 -7.43
N PRO A 52 -5.61 1.30 -7.45
CA PRO A 52 -6.38 1.16 -6.21
C PRO A 52 -5.94 -0.04 -5.34
N LEU A 53 -5.29 -1.04 -5.92
CA LEU A 53 -4.80 -2.20 -5.17
C LEU A 53 -3.65 -1.84 -4.22
N LEU A 54 -2.85 -0.83 -4.59
CA LEU A 54 -1.70 -0.37 -3.81
C LEU A 54 -2.08 0.37 -2.51
N CYS A 55 -3.36 0.70 -2.33
CA CYS A 55 -3.87 1.36 -1.11
C CYS A 55 -5.05 0.58 -0.51
N ALA A 56 -6.22 0.66 -1.14
CA ALA A 56 -7.43 0.00 -0.63
C ALA A 56 -7.30 -1.53 -0.66
N GLY A 57 -6.78 -2.07 -1.77
CA GLY A 57 -6.64 -3.51 -1.93
C GLY A 57 -5.73 -4.15 -0.87
N ILE A 58 -4.53 -3.63 -0.69
CA ILE A 58 -3.58 -4.18 0.30
C ILE A 58 -4.09 -4.01 1.73
N THR A 59 -4.81 -2.93 2.04
CA THR A 59 -5.42 -2.69 3.35
C THR A 59 -6.43 -3.79 3.72
N VAL A 60 -7.19 -4.30 2.75
CA VAL A 60 -8.13 -5.40 2.95
C VAL A 60 -7.43 -6.76 2.89
N TYR A 61 -6.49 -6.94 1.96
CA TYR A 61 -5.81 -8.22 1.74
C TYR A 61 -4.90 -8.61 2.92
N SER A 62 -4.17 -7.66 3.49
CA SER A 62 -3.23 -7.89 4.60
C SER A 62 -3.88 -8.59 5.80
N PRO A 63 -4.99 -8.09 6.40
CA PRO A 63 -5.64 -8.79 7.51
C PRO A 63 -6.26 -10.12 7.09
N ILE A 64 -6.85 -10.23 5.90
CA ILE A 64 -7.40 -11.50 5.39
C ILE A 64 -6.33 -12.58 5.37
N ARG A 65 -5.14 -12.28 4.85
CA ARG A 65 -4.03 -13.23 4.80
C ARG A 65 -3.40 -13.48 6.16
N LYS A 66 -3.17 -12.43 6.95
CA LYS A 66 -2.54 -12.54 8.27
C LYS A 66 -3.35 -13.39 9.24
N PHE A 67 -4.67 -13.31 9.17
CA PHE A 67 -5.58 -14.10 10.01
C PHE A 67 -6.15 -15.33 9.29
N GLU A 68 -5.64 -15.64 8.09
CA GLU A 68 -6.03 -16.81 7.30
C GLU A 68 -7.55 -16.93 7.06
N LEU A 69 -8.20 -15.81 6.76
CA LEU A 69 -9.65 -15.70 6.55
C LEU A 69 -10.08 -16.05 5.12
N ASP A 70 -9.14 -16.40 4.26
CA ASP A 70 -9.36 -16.77 2.86
C ASP A 70 -9.56 -18.28 2.64
N LYS A 71 -9.75 -19.04 3.71
CA LYS A 71 -10.04 -20.48 3.64
C LYS A 71 -11.43 -20.74 3.04
N PRO A 72 -11.61 -21.81 2.22
CA PRO A 72 -12.91 -22.19 1.71
C PRO A 72 -13.93 -22.41 2.83
N GLY A 73 -15.15 -21.93 2.63
CA GLY A 73 -16.25 -22.06 3.61
C GLY A 73 -16.24 -21.02 4.74
N MET A 74 -15.25 -20.13 4.80
CA MET A 74 -15.24 -19.00 5.74
C MET A 74 -16.35 -17.99 5.42
N LYS A 75 -17.04 -17.50 6.47
CA LYS A 75 -18.01 -16.41 6.36
C LYS A 75 -17.36 -15.12 6.89
N VAL A 76 -17.26 -14.11 6.03
CA VAL A 76 -16.64 -12.81 6.36
C VAL A 76 -17.68 -11.71 6.11
N GLY A 77 -17.85 -10.81 7.07
CA GLY A 77 -18.71 -9.63 6.93
C GLY A 77 -17.92 -8.41 6.48
N VAL A 78 -18.48 -7.63 5.56
CA VAL A 78 -17.94 -6.33 5.14
C VAL A 78 -18.88 -5.24 5.63
N VAL A 79 -18.36 -4.32 6.45
CA VAL A 79 -19.14 -3.21 7.02
C VAL A 79 -18.52 -1.90 6.53
N GLY A 80 -19.31 -1.10 5.81
CA GLY A 80 -18.98 0.29 5.51
C GLY A 80 -19.65 1.21 6.53
N LEU A 81 -18.90 2.17 7.08
CA LEU A 81 -19.34 3.17 8.05
C LEU A 81 -19.43 4.56 7.41
#